data_AF-A0A351PDB5-F1
#
_entry.id   AF-A0A351PDB5-F1
#
_cell.length_a   1.000
_cell.length_b   1.000
_cell.length_c   1.000
_cell.angle_alpha   90.00
_cell.angle_beta   90.00
_cell.angle_gamma   90.00
#
_symmetry.space_group_name_H-M   'P 1'
#
loop_
_entity.id
_entity.type
_entity.pdbx_description
1 polymer ?
#
loop_
_entity_poly.entity_id
_entity_poly.type
_entity_poly.pdbx_seq_one_letter_code
_entity_poly.pdbx_strand_id
1 'polypeptide(L)'
;MKGSEKREVKITCRITKSVERMLNTYEGESIGDKICAMTKIAQQLNTHGLLEDRLKLMKEIENLNDTMQLVNKLCNNLESMNKRYLEELLEKDRKIISMSVAEDGYIADENIIKKMLRLNELTGVDNSVADVHRLYESKGYANDEIRECVEELAEAFKEQEIKEQENSGHEVIIENMNVEG
;
A
#
# COMPACT_ATOMS: atom_id res chain seq x y z
N MET A 1 5.93 7.50 5.59
CA MET A 1 5.50 8.53 4.61
C MET A 1 5.25 9.83 5.36
N LYS A 2 6.12 10.84 5.17
CA LYS A 2 5.91 12.17 5.78
C LYS A 2 4.75 12.86 5.06
N GLY A 3 3.75 13.27 5.84
CA GLY A 3 2.54 13.92 5.35
C GLY A 3 2.88 15.10 4.44
N SER A 4 2.29 15.10 3.26
CA SER A 4 2.35 16.20 2.31
C SER A 4 1.69 17.41 2.96
N GLU A 5 2.50 18.34 3.46
CA GLU A 5 2.05 19.67 3.87
C GLU A 5 1.27 20.29 2.70
N LYS A 6 -0.04 20.42 2.87
CA LYS A 6 -0.88 21.25 2.02
C LYS A 6 -0.37 22.69 2.15
N ARG A 7 0.52 23.09 1.24
CA ARG A 7 0.84 24.51 1.07
C ARG A 7 -0.41 25.20 0.56
N GLU A 8 -1.12 25.86 1.48
CA GLU A 8 -2.23 26.74 1.15
C GLU A 8 -1.67 27.94 0.39
N VAL A 9 -1.67 27.86 -0.95
CA VAL A 9 -1.25 28.98 -1.81
C VAL A 9 -2.37 30.01 -1.78
N LYS A 10 -2.34 30.90 -0.78
CA LYS A 10 -3.18 32.10 -0.75
C LYS A 10 -2.67 33.09 -1.79
N ILE A 11 -3.17 32.98 -3.02
CA ILE A 11 -3.06 34.05 -4.03
C ILE A 11 -3.96 35.20 -3.56
N THR A 12 -3.46 36.00 -2.63
CA THR A 12 -4.12 37.24 -2.24
C THR A 12 -3.83 38.27 -3.31
N CYS A 13 -4.72 38.37 -4.29
CA CYS A 13 -4.67 39.42 -5.27
C CYS A 13 -4.88 40.75 -4.55
N ARG A 14 -3.82 41.56 -4.39
CA ARG A 14 -3.89 42.94 -3.82
C ARG A 14 -4.94 43.81 -4.52
N ILE A 15 -5.38 43.40 -5.72
CA ILE A 15 -6.36 44.06 -6.56
C ILE A 15 -7.78 43.94 -5.97
N THR A 16 -8.14 42.86 -5.25
CA THR A 16 -9.50 42.73 -4.68
C THR A 16 -9.80 43.86 -3.70
N LYS A 17 -8.85 44.21 -2.82
CA LYS A 17 -8.99 45.33 -1.88
C LYS A 17 -8.92 46.72 -2.53
N SER A 18 -8.35 46.83 -3.74
CA SER A 18 -8.30 48.09 -4.49
C SER A 18 -9.57 48.30 -5.31
N VAL A 19 -10.11 47.22 -5.87
CA VAL A 19 -11.39 47.20 -6.60
C VAL A 19 -12.56 47.29 -5.63
N GLU A 20 -12.54 46.60 -4.49
CA GLU A 20 -13.51 46.78 -3.40
C GLU A 20 -13.50 48.21 -2.88
N ARG A 21 -12.32 48.83 -2.68
CA ARG A 21 -12.25 50.25 -2.28
C ARG A 21 -12.84 51.17 -3.35
N MET A 22 -12.57 50.91 -4.63
CA MET A 22 -13.17 51.66 -5.74
C MET A 22 -14.65 51.34 -5.97
N LEU A 23 -15.20 50.26 -5.44
CA LEU A 23 -16.64 49.97 -5.49
C LEU A 23 -17.36 50.58 -4.27
N ASN A 24 -16.71 50.59 -3.11
CA ASN A 24 -17.27 50.99 -1.83
C ASN A 24 -17.14 52.49 -1.51
N THR A 25 -16.36 53.29 -2.26
CA THR A 25 -16.31 54.75 -2.09
C THR A 25 -17.53 55.50 -2.65
N TYR A 26 -18.52 54.81 -3.22
CA TYR A 26 -19.54 55.42 -4.09
C TYR A 26 -20.99 55.16 -3.62
N GLU A 27 -21.21 55.23 -2.31
CA GLU A 27 -22.55 55.47 -1.75
C GLU A 27 -22.96 56.92 -2.05
N GLY A 28 -23.78 57.14 -3.09
CA GLY A 28 -24.39 58.44 -3.40
C GLY A 28 -24.46 58.83 -4.89
N GLU A 29 -23.77 58.15 -5.80
CA GLU A 29 -23.72 58.52 -7.23
C GLU A 29 -24.85 57.90 -8.09
N SER A 30 -25.20 58.61 -9.16
CA SER A 30 -26.24 58.19 -10.12
C SER A 30 -25.84 56.89 -10.85
N ILE A 31 -26.82 56.12 -11.29
CA ILE A 31 -26.60 54.86 -12.03
C ILE A 31 -25.71 55.10 -13.28
N GLY A 32 -25.84 56.27 -13.92
CA GLY A 32 -25.03 56.63 -15.08
C GLY A 32 -23.54 56.81 -14.76
N ASP A 33 -23.21 57.40 -13.61
CA ASP A 33 -21.83 57.61 -13.18
C ASP A 33 -21.15 56.27 -12.83
N LYS A 34 -21.91 55.37 -12.20
CA LYS A 34 -21.47 53.99 -11.93
C LYS A 34 -21.18 53.22 -13.22
N ILE A 35 -22.03 53.35 -14.24
CA ILE A 35 -21.81 52.72 -15.56
C ILE A 35 -20.56 53.29 -16.24
N CYS A 36 -20.35 54.60 -16.18
CA CYS A 36 -19.19 55.26 -16.78
C CYS A 36 -17.87 54.87 -16.09
N ALA A 37 -17.89 54.76 -14.76
CA ALA A 37 -16.77 54.29 -13.96
C ALA A 37 -16.45 52.80 -14.22
N MET A 38 -17.46 51.93 -14.27
CA MET A 38 -17.29 50.53 -14.66
C MET A 38 -16.69 50.40 -16.07
N THR A 39 -17.12 51.25 -17.00
CA THR A 39 -16.60 51.28 -18.37
C THR A 39 -15.13 51.70 -18.39
N LYS A 40 -14.73 52.74 -17.63
CA LYS A 40 -13.31 53.14 -17.49
C LYS A 40 -12.44 52.04 -16.88
N ILE A 41 -12.93 51.35 -15.85
CA ILE A 41 -12.21 50.24 -15.22
C ILE A 41 -12.06 49.08 -16.21
N ALA A 42 -13.12 48.69 -16.92
CA ALA A 42 -13.07 47.67 -17.95
C ALA A 42 -12.07 48.05 -19.06
N GLN A 43 -12.08 49.31 -19.48
CA GLN A 43 -11.20 49.81 -20.54
C GLN A 43 -9.73 49.88 -20.10
N GLN A 44 -9.45 50.25 -18.84
CA GLN A 44 -8.11 50.19 -18.24
C GLN A 44 -7.61 48.74 -18.10
N LEU A 45 -8.46 47.83 -17.63
CA LEU A 45 -8.11 46.40 -17.55
C LEU A 45 -7.82 45.80 -18.94
N ASN A 46 -8.50 46.30 -19.98
CA ASN A 46 -8.31 45.85 -21.35
C ASN A 46 -7.07 46.49 -22.03
N THR A 47 -6.81 47.79 -21.81
CA THR A 47 -5.64 48.50 -22.38
C THR A 47 -4.32 48.08 -21.77
N HIS A 48 -4.32 47.63 -20.51
CA HIS A 48 -3.12 47.13 -19.84
C HIS A 48 -2.82 45.64 -20.11
N GLY A 49 -3.56 44.96 -21.00
CA GLY A 49 -3.36 43.53 -21.31
C GLY A 49 -3.71 42.57 -20.16
N LEU A 50 -4.03 43.10 -18.97
CA LEU A 50 -4.29 42.35 -17.74
C LEU A 50 -5.45 41.37 -17.87
N LEU A 51 -6.48 41.69 -18.65
CA LEU A 51 -7.61 40.79 -18.87
C LEU A 51 -7.20 39.58 -19.73
N GLU A 52 -6.39 39.80 -20.78
CA GLU A 52 -5.93 38.74 -21.67
C GLU A 52 -4.95 37.79 -20.97
N ASP A 53 -4.01 38.34 -20.20
CA ASP A 53 -3.08 37.55 -19.38
C ASP A 53 -3.81 36.70 -18.34
N ARG A 54 -4.87 37.24 -17.73
CA ARG A 54 -5.72 36.49 -16.78
C ARG A 54 -6.47 35.34 -17.45
N LEU A 55 -6.99 35.55 -18.66
CA LEU A 55 -7.66 34.49 -19.41
C LEU A 55 -6.68 33.37 -19.80
N LYS A 56 -5.44 33.72 -20.19
CA LYS A 56 -4.37 32.73 -20.45
C LYS A 56 -4.04 31.93 -19.19
N LEU A 57 -3.84 32.60 -18.06
CA LEU A 57 -3.60 31.93 -16.77
C LEU A 57 -4.74 31.01 -16.34
N MET A 58 -6.01 31.41 -16.56
CA MET A 58 -7.16 30.54 -16.28
C MET A 58 -7.11 29.25 -17.10
N LYS A 59 -6.78 29.35 -18.39
CA LYS A 59 -6.64 28.19 -19.27
C LYS A 59 -5.47 27.28 -18.87
N GLU A 60 -4.35 27.86 -18.44
CA GLU A 60 -3.22 27.09 -17.92
C GLU A 60 -3.59 26.35 -16.62
N ILE A 61 -4.34 26.98 -15.72
CA ILE A 61 -4.84 26.35 -14.49
C ILE A 61 -5.79 25.19 -14.81
N GLU A 62 -6.68 25.35 -15.79
CA GLU A 62 -7.58 24.29 -16.25
C GLU A 62 -6.80 23.09 -16.80
N ASN A 63 -5.82 23.35 -17.68
CA ASN A 63 -4.94 22.30 -18.22
C ASN A 63 -4.14 21.57 -17.12
N LEU A 64 -3.66 22.31 -16.10
CA LEU A 64 -2.96 21.73 -14.96
C LEU A 64 -3.90 20.84 -14.12
N ASN A 65 -5.15 21.26 -13.92
CA ASN A 65 -6.16 20.47 -13.22
C ASN A 65 -6.47 19.16 -13.96
N ASP A 66 -6.62 19.20 -15.28
CA ASP A 66 -6.82 18.01 -16.11
C ASP A 66 -5.62 17.06 -16.03
N THR A 67 -4.40 17.63 -16.11
CA THR A 67 -3.16 16.87 -15.95
C THR A 67 -3.10 16.20 -14.57
N MET A 68 -3.49 16.92 -13.51
CA MET A 68 -3.52 16.37 -12.15
C MET A 68 -4.55 15.24 -12.00
N GLN A 69 -5.71 15.33 -12.66
CA GLN A 69 -6.68 14.23 -12.68
C GLN A 69 -6.14 12.99 -13.39
N LEU A 70 -5.42 13.17 -14.50
CA LEU A 70 -4.76 12.06 -15.21
C LEU A 70 -3.67 11.40 -14.33
N VAL A 71 -2.85 12.21 -13.67
CA VAL A 71 -1.83 11.71 -12.72
C VAL A 71 -2.47 10.92 -11.58
N ASN A 72 -3.57 11.41 -11.00
CA ASN A 72 -4.27 10.68 -9.94
C ASN A 72 -4.82 9.33 -10.44
N LYS A 73 -5.36 9.26 -11.66
CA LYS A 73 -5.78 7.99 -12.27
C LYS A 73 -4.61 7.03 -12.44
N LEU A 74 -3.45 7.53 -12.90
CA LEU A 74 -2.24 6.72 -13.04
C LEU A 74 -1.74 6.20 -11.68
N CYS A 75 -1.72 7.04 -10.64
CA CYS A 75 -1.35 6.63 -9.29
C CYS A 75 -2.25 5.49 -8.78
N ASN A 76 -3.57 5.63 -8.89
CA ASN A 76 -4.51 4.59 -8.48
C ASN A 76 -4.32 3.28 -9.26
N ASN A 77 -4.04 3.38 -10.56
CA ASN A 77 -3.77 2.20 -11.39
C ASN A 77 -2.46 1.51 -10.98
N LEU A 78 -1.41 2.28 -10.67
CA LEU A 78 -0.14 1.75 -10.19
C LEU A 78 -0.28 1.09 -8.81
N GLU A 79 -1.03 1.68 -7.89
CA GLU A 79 -1.34 1.08 -6.58
C GLU A 79 -2.09 -0.25 -6.75
N SER A 80 -3.11 -0.28 -7.60
CA SER A 80 -3.87 -1.50 -7.91
C SER A 80 -2.99 -2.58 -8.56
N MET A 81 -2.10 -2.18 -9.47
CA MET A 81 -1.15 -3.08 -10.11
C MET A 81 -0.14 -3.65 -9.12
N ASN A 82 0.46 -2.81 -8.27
CA ASN A 82 1.39 -3.24 -7.24
C ASN A 82 0.74 -4.20 -6.23
N LYS A 83 -0.51 -3.94 -5.84
CA LYS A 83 -1.25 -4.84 -4.94
C LYS A 83 -1.41 -6.24 -5.56
N ARG A 84 -1.83 -6.31 -6.84
CA ARG A 84 -1.96 -7.59 -7.55
C ARG A 84 -0.64 -8.34 -7.69
N TYR A 85 0.46 -7.63 -7.98
CA TYR A 85 1.77 -8.26 -8.05
C TYR A 85 2.24 -8.82 -6.71
N LEU A 86 2.00 -8.08 -5.62
CA LEU A 86 2.34 -8.55 -4.28
C LEU A 86 1.54 -9.80 -3.91
N GLU A 87 0.23 -9.81 -4.20
CA GLU A 87 -0.62 -10.99 -4.00
C GLU A 87 -0.15 -12.21 -4.81
N GLU A 88 0.25 -12.02 -6.07
CA GLU A 88 0.76 -13.09 -6.92
C GLU A 88 2.11 -13.66 -6.44
N LEU A 89 3.01 -12.79 -5.96
CA LEU A 89 4.28 -13.22 -5.38
C LEU A 89 4.06 -14.03 -4.10
N LEU A 90 3.21 -13.54 -3.20
CA LEU A 90 2.87 -14.26 -1.97
C LEU A 90 2.23 -15.63 -2.25
N GLU A 91 1.38 -15.73 -3.28
CA GLU A 91 0.78 -17.01 -3.67
C GLU A 91 1.83 -18.00 -4.19
N LYS A 92 2.83 -17.52 -4.95
CA LYS A 92 3.94 -18.36 -5.41
C LYS A 92 4.79 -18.83 -4.24
N ASP A 93 5.11 -17.95 -3.30
CA ASP A 93 5.91 -18.31 -2.11
C ASP A 93 5.17 -19.33 -1.24
N ARG A 94 3.85 -19.16 -1.04
CA ARG A 94 3.01 -20.16 -0.35
C ARG A 94 3.09 -21.52 -1.02
N LYS A 95 3.02 -21.56 -2.35
CA LYS A 95 3.11 -22.80 -3.11
C LYS A 95 4.49 -23.46 -3.00
N ILE A 96 5.57 -22.68 -3.08
CA ILE A 96 6.94 -23.17 -2.92
C ILE A 96 7.14 -23.77 -1.52
N ILE A 97 6.72 -23.04 -0.48
CA ILE A 97 6.78 -23.52 0.91
C ILE A 97 5.94 -24.78 1.08
N SER A 98 4.71 -24.79 0.54
CA SER A 98 3.83 -25.96 0.62
C SER A 98 4.45 -27.19 -0.02
N MET A 99 5.11 -27.03 -1.17
CA MET A 99 5.85 -28.10 -1.84
C MET A 99 7.06 -28.55 -1.01
N SER A 100 7.89 -27.62 -0.52
CA SER A 100 9.07 -27.94 0.28
C SER A 100 8.70 -28.70 1.57
N VAL A 101 7.68 -28.25 2.28
CA VAL A 101 7.22 -28.91 3.52
C VAL A 101 6.70 -30.33 3.22
N ALA A 102 5.99 -30.52 2.12
CA ALA A 102 5.52 -31.83 1.69
C ALA A 102 6.65 -32.76 1.22
N GLU A 103 7.68 -32.21 0.56
CA GLU A 103 8.89 -32.97 0.17
C GLU A 103 9.65 -33.51 1.39
N ASP A 104 9.63 -32.76 2.50
CA ASP A 104 10.18 -33.18 3.79
C ASP A 104 9.24 -34.13 4.57
N GLY A 105 8.10 -34.52 4.00
CA GLY A 105 7.17 -35.50 4.59
C GLY A 105 6.11 -34.92 5.52
N TYR A 106 6.01 -33.61 5.65
CA TYR A 106 5.05 -32.96 6.56
C TYR A 106 3.80 -32.45 5.82
N ILE A 107 2.69 -32.33 6.55
CA ILE A 107 1.48 -31.70 6.06
C ILE A 107 1.65 -30.18 6.10
N ALA A 108 1.68 -29.57 4.92
CA ALA A 108 1.76 -28.12 4.74
C ALA A 108 0.42 -27.42 5.02
N ASP A 109 0.04 -27.30 6.29
CA ASP A 109 -1.14 -26.54 6.68
C ASP A 109 -0.92 -25.01 6.63
N GLU A 110 -2.01 -24.25 6.63
CA GLU A 110 -1.98 -22.79 6.52
C GLU A 110 -1.22 -22.10 7.66
N ASN A 111 -1.16 -22.70 8.86
CA ASN A 111 -0.39 -22.14 9.97
C ASN A 111 1.11 -22.37 9.78
N ILE A 112 1.53 -23.55 9.33
CA ILE A 112 2.92 -23.85 9.00
C ILE A 112 3.39 -22.94 7.86
N ILE A 113 2.60 -22.81 6.79
CA ILE A 113 2.94 -21.94 5.65
C ILE A 113 3.10 -20.49 6.09
N LYS A 114 2.19 -19.96 6.92
CA LYS A 114 2.31 -18.59 7.46
C LYS A 114 3.57 -18.40 8.31
N LYS A 115 3.91 -19.37 9.15
CA LYS A 115 5.11 -19.28 10.01
C LYS A 115 6.39 -19.40 9.19
N MET A 116 6.44 -20.27 8.19
CA MET A 116 7.57 -20.36 7.26
C MET A 116 7.77 -19.06 6.47
N LEU A 117 6.69 -18.44 5.98
CA LEU A 117 6.75 -17.10 5.36
C LEU A 117 7.31 -16.06 6.34
N ARG A 118 6.82 -16.08 7.59
CA ARG A 118 7.29 -15.16 8.63
C ARG A 118 8.77 -15.37 8.94
N LEU A 119 9.23 -16.61 8.98
CA LEU A 119 10.65 -16.93 9.19
C LEU A 119 11.52 -16.41 8.04
N ASN A 120 11.05 -16.54 6.79
CA ASN A 120 11.75 -15.97 5.63
C ASN A 120 11.84 -14.46 5.69
N GLU A 121 10.77 -13.78 6.11
CA GLU A 121 10.78 -12.33 6.34
C GLU A 121 11.80 -11.91 7.41
N LEU A 122 11.87 -12.65 8.53
CA LEU A 122 12.73 -12.32 9.66
C LEU A 122 14.20 -12.58 9.39
N THR A 123 14.51 -13.63 8.62
CA THR A 123 15.88 -14.06 8.31
C THR A 123 16.41 -13.44 7.02
N GLY A 124 15.53 -13.00 6.13
CA GLY A 124 15.87 -12.45 4.81
C GLY A 124 16.32 -13.51 3.80
N VAL A 125 16.08 -14.80 4.09
CA VAL A 125 16.44 -15.94 3.23
C VAL A 125 15.30 -16.95 3.19
N ASP A 126 15.25 -17.78 2.15
CA ASP A 126 14.29 -18.87 2.06
C ASP A 126 14.73 -20.03 2.97
N ASN A 127 13.94 -20.32 4.01
CA ASN A 127 14.20 -21.40 4.95
C ASN A 127 13.41 -22.66 4.55
N SER A 128 14.09 -23.79 4.57
CA SER A 128 13.53 -25.13 4.46
C SER A 128 13.19 -25.72 5.83
N VAL A 129 12.50 -26.87 5.88
CA VAL A 129 12.24 -27.58 7.13
C VAL A 129 13.55 -28.02 7.80
N ALA A 130 14.56 -28.41 7.01
CA ALA A 130 15.90 -28.72 7.52
C ALA A 130 16.58 -27.51 8.19
N ASP A 131 16.35 -26.30 7.67
CA ASP A 131 16.87 -25.07 8.28
C ASP A 131 16.20 -24.79 9.64
N VAL A 132 14.88 -25.03 9.74
CA VAL A 132 14.14 -24.93 11.01
C VAL A 132 14.72 -25.88 12.05
N HIS A 133 14.90 -27.16 11.71
CA HIS A 133 15.49 -28.15 12.62
C HIS A 133 16.90 -27.78 13.05
N ARG A 134 17.75 -27.34 12.11
CA ARG A 134 19.11 -26.89 12.42
C ARG A 134 19.13 -25.69 13.37
N LEU A 135 18.27 -24.71 13.14
CA LEU A 135 18.16 -23.53 14.01
C LEU A 135 17.65 -23.91 15.40
N TYR A 136 16.67 -24.81 15.47
CA TYR A 136 16.12 -25.33 16.71
C TYR A 136 17.17 -26.07 17.56
N GLU A 137 17.93 -26.98 16.94
CA GLU A 137 18.98 -27.77 17.61
C GLU A 137 20.16 -26.91 18.06
N SER A 138 20.63 -26.01 17.19
CA SER A 138 21.77 -25.15 17.47
C SER A 138 21.47 -24.06 18.50
N LYS A 139 20.19 -23.73 18.71
CA LYS A 139 19.72 -22.58 19.51
C LYS A 139 20.37 -21.25 19.09
N GLY A 140 20.83 -21.18 17.84
CA GLY A 140 21.57 -20.05 17.28
C GLY A 140 20.69 -18.92 16.77
N TYR A 141 19.69 -18.52 17.55
CA TYR A 141 18.71 -17.51 17.13
C TYR A 141 19.33 -16.11 17.13
N ALA A 142 19.08 -15.34 16.07
CA ALA A 142 19.57 -13.97 15.99
C ALA A 142 18.77 -12.99 16.88
N ASN A 143 17.49 -13.28 17.14
CA ASN A 143 16.61 -12.50 18.02
C ASN A 143 15.46 -13.37 18.54
N ASP A 144 14.67 -12.82 19.47
CA ASP A 144 13.54 -13.51 20.10
C ASP A 144 12.39 -13.82 19.14
N GLU A 145 12.15 -12.97 18.13
CA GLU A 145 11.09 -13.21 17.13
C GLU A 145 11.40 -14.45 16.27
N ILE A 146 12.67 -14.61 15.87
CA ILE A 146 13.14 -15.79 15.15
C ILE A 146 13.07 -17.02 16.05
N ARG A 147 13.46 -16.88 17.33
CA ARG A 147 13.38 -17.97 18.30
C ARG A 147 11.95 -18.50 18.43
N GLU A 148 10.99 -17.62 18.71
CA GLU A 148 9.58 -17.98 18.86
C GLU A 148 9.05 -18.65 17.58
N CYS A 149 9.33 -18.08 16.42
CA CYS A 149 8.87 -18.62 15.15
C CYS A 149 9.45 -20.03 14.85
N VAL A 150 10.74 -20.24 15.11
CA VAL A 150 11.40 -21.55 14.91
C VAL A 150 10.93 -22.57 15.93
N GLU A 151 10.77 -22.20 17.20
CA GLU A 151 10.27 -23.10 18.24
C GLU A 151 8.84 -23.58 17.92
N GLU A 152 7.94 -22.67 17.52
CA GLU A 152 6.57 -23.01 17.13
C GLU A 152 6.50 -23.90 15.87
N LEU A 153 7.41 -23.70 14.91
CA LEU A 153 7.50 -24.55 13.71
C LEU A 153 8.03 -25.94 14.07
N ALA A 154 9.10 -26.02 14.86
CA ALA A 154 9.69 -27.29 15.28
C ALA A 154 8.71 -28.13 16.12
N GLU A 155 7.93 -27.50 17.00
CA GLU A 155 6.86 -28.17 17.74
C GLU A 155 5.78 -28.70 16.82
N ALA A 156 5.34 -27.90 15.83
CA ALA A 156 4.34 -28.33 14.86
C ALA A 156 4.80 -29.55 14.03
N PHE A 157 6.06 -29.55 13.58
CA PHE A 157 6.64 -30.69 12.86
C PHE A 157 6.74 -31.94 13.74
N LYS A 158 7.20 -31.78 15.00
CA LYS A 158 7.30 -32.89 15.95
C LYS A 158 5.94 -33.50 16.31
N GLU A 159 4.89 -32.69 16.44
CA GLU A 159 3.54 -33.21 16.66
C GLU A 159 3.03 -34.06 15.48
N GLN A 160 3.40 -33.71 14.25
CA GLN A 160 3.04 -34.51 13.07
C GLN A 160 3.80 -35.84 13.05
N GLU A 161 5.10 -35.85 13.36
CA GLU A 161 5.89 -37.10 13.46
C GLU A 161 5.32 -38.09 14.47
N ILE A 162 4.90 -37.60 15.64
CA ILE A 162 4.29 -38.45 16.68
C ILE A 162 2.99 -39.08 16.18
N LYS A 163 2.13 -38.29 15.51
CA LYS A 163 0.86 -38.77 14.95
C LYS A 163 1.06 -39.80 13.85
N GLU A 164 2.08 -39.63 13.01
CA GLU A 164 2.41 -40.62 11.97
C GLU A 164 2.90 -41.94 12.56
N GLN A 165 3.75 -41.90 13.59
CA GLN A 165 4.22 -43.10 14.28
C GLN A 165 3.09 -43.84 15.03
N GLU A 166 2.16 -43.11 15.64
CA GLU A 166 0.99 -43.70 16.30
C GLU A 166 0.04 -44.39 15.30
N ASN A 167 -0.13 -43.80 14.11
CA ASN A 167 -0.93 -44.37 13.03
C ASN A 167 -0.25 -45.59 12.39
N SER A 168 1.07 -45.56 12.16
CA SER A 168 1.80 -46.71 11.62
C SER A 168 1.81 -47.89 12.61
N GLY A 169 1.86 -47.61 13.91
CA GLY A 169 1.74 -48.64 14.95
C GLY A 169 0.36 -49.32 14.98
N HIS A 170 -0.71 -48.60 14.63
CA HIS A 170 -2.06 -49.14 14.52
C HIS A 170 -2.26 -50.01 13.27
N GLU A 171 -1.68 -49.64 12.12
CA GLU A 171 -1.77 -50.45 10.89
C GLU A 171 -1.09 -51.83 11.03
N VAL A 172 0.06 -51.89 11.72
CA VAL A 172 0.77 -53.15 11.99
C VAL A 172 -0.06 -54.12 12.86
N ILE A 173 -0.92 -53.60 13.75
CA ILE A 173 -1.80 -54.45 14.57
C ILE A 173 -2.94 -55.03 13.73
N ILE A 174 -3.48 -54.26 12.77
CA ILE A 174 -4.57 -54.71 11.90
C ILE A 174 -4.09 -55.75 10.87
N GLU A 175 -2.89 -55.58 10.30
CA GLU A 175 -2.33 -56.58 9.37
C GLU A 175 -2.04 -57.92 10.08
N ASN A 176 -1.52 -57.89 11.31
CA ASN A 176 -1.24 -59.12 12.05
C ASN A 176 -2.50 -59.86 12.51
N MET A 177 -3.63 -59.16 12.70
CA MET A 177 -4.92 -59.80 13.02
C MET A 177 -5.60 -60.47 11.81
N ASN A 178 -5.24 -60.12 10.57
CA ASN A 178 -5.77 -60.73 9.35
C ASN A 178 -4.97 -61.95 8.86
N VAL A 179 -3.85 -62.30 9.52
CA VAL A 179 -2.99 -63.45 9.15
C VAL A 179 -3.24 -64.68 10.03
N GLU A 180 -3.88 -64.54 11.20
CA GLU A 180 -4.30 -65.67 12.05
C GLU A 180 -5.77 -66.07 11.85
N GLY A 181 -6.16 -66.27 10.58
CA GLY A 181 -7.38 -67.02 10.21
C GLY A 181 -7.18 -68.53 10.34
#